data_AF-B3DLZ4-F1
#
_entry.id   AF-B3DLZ4-F1
#
_cell.length_a   1.000
_cell.length_b   1.000
_cell.length_c   1.000
_cell.angle_alpha   90.00
_cell.angle_beta   90.00
_cell.angle_gamma   90.00
#
_symmetry.space_group_name_H-M   'P 1'
#
loop_
_entity.id
_entity.type
_entity.pdbx_description
1 polymer ?
#
loop_
_entity_poly.entity_id
_entity_poly.type
_entity_poly.pdbx_seq_one_letter_code
_entity_poly.pdbx_strand_id
1 'polypeptide(L)'
;LTVLSVPPHEAENLDPSDDSSGQSFYDYTEKQAVPISIPTYKHVEQNGEKFVVYNVYMAGRQLCSKRYREFAILNQNLKREFANFTFPRLPGKWPFSLSEQQLDARRRGLEEYLEKVCSIRVIGESDIMQEFLSESDENYNGVSDVELRIALPDKSTVTVRVKKNSTTDQVYQALTAKIGMDGITANYFALFEVINHSFVRKLAPNEFPHKLYVQNYTSAVPGTCLTVRKWLFTTSEEALLKDNDLAVSFFFHQAVDDVKRGYIKAEDKSYQLQKLCEQRKMLMYLNMLRGCDGYNEIMFPHCACDSRRKGHVVTAISIKHFKLLACTEEGQLENQVIAFEWDEMQRWDTDEEGMAFCFEYARGEKKPRWVKIFTPYFNYMHECFERVFCELKWRKEVEEEATDKDNKNCSIDSTCSKNIFHVVRLQQKDTST
;
A
#
# COMPACT_ATOMS: atom_id res chain seq x y z
N LEU A 1 -14.31 -48.27 20.44
CA LEU A 1 -15.38 -47.26 20.61
C LEU A 1 -14.98 -46.38 21.78
N THR A 2 -14.46 -45.19 21.48
CA THR A 2 -14.02 -44.23 22.48
C THR A 2 -15.12 -43.20 22.61
N VAL A 3 -15.81 -43.16 23.76
CA VAL A 3 -16.85 -42.18 24.05
C VAL A 3 -16.17 -40.93 24.60
N LEU A 4 -16.20 -39.84 23.84
CA LEU A 4 -15.74 -38.52 24.26
C LEU A 4 -16.89 -37.83 25.00
N SER A 5 -16.67 -37.49 26.26
CA SER A 5 -17.63 -36.71 27.06
C SER A 5 -17.50 -35.23 26.71
N VAL A 6 -18.58 -34.66 26.20
CA VAL A 6 -18.72 -33.25 25.84
C VAL A 6 -19.21 -32.46 27.07
N PRO A 7 -18.63 -31.30 27.42
CA PRO A 7 -19.09 -30.46 28.52
C PRO A 7 -20.55 -29.99 28.32
N PRO A 8 -21.31 -29.71 29.40
CA PRO A 8 -22.75 -29.40 29.30
C PRO A 8 -23.10 -28.23 28.35
N HIS A 9 -22.21 -27.24 28.21
CA HIS A 9 -22.41 -26.08 27.34
C HIS A 9 -22.23 -26.38 25.85
N GLU A 10 -21.59 -27.49 25.50
CA GLU A 10 -21.44 -27.94 24.10
C GLU A 10 -22.57 -28.91 23.69
N ALA A 11 -23.27 -29.52 24.66
CA ALA A 11 -24.41 -30.41 24.39
C ALA A 11 -25.69 -29.65 24.00
N GLU A 12 -25.85 -28.40 24.44
CA GLU A 12 -26.97 -27.53 24.03
C GLU A 12 -26.84 -27.04 22.57
N ASN A 13 -25.69 -27.23 21.91
CA ASN A 13 -25.41 -26.78 20.54
C ASN A 13 -25.87 -27.75 19.43
N LEU A 14 -26.61 -28.82 19.76
CA LEU A 14 -27.03 -29.83 18.77
C LEU A 14 -28.54 -29.82 18.45
N ASP A 15 -29.34 -28.96 19.09
CA ASP A 15 -30.74 -28.77 18.73
C ASP A 15 -30.89 -27.59 17.75
N PRO A 16 -31.40 -27.81 16.53
CA PRO A 16 -31.69 -26.74 15.59
C PRO A 16 -32.95 -26.00 16.06
N SER A 17 -32.80 -24.96 16.87
CA SER A 17 -33.90 -24.06 17.21
C SER A 17 -34.19 -23.11 16.04
N ASP A 18 -35.35 -23.34 15.43
CA ASP A 18 -35.97 -22.61 14.33
C ASP A 18 -36.52 -21.25 14.80
N ASP A 19 -35.63 -20.31 15.15
CA ASP A 19 -36.02 -18.93 15.48
C ASP A 19 -35.23 -17.89 14.67
N SER A 20 -35.96 -17.16 13.83
CA SER A 20 -35.49 -16.09 12.95
C SER A 20 -35.16 -14.79 13.72
N SER A 21 -34.24 -14.88 14.67
CA SER A 21 -33.52 -13.74 15.23
C SER A 21 -32.05 -14.12 15.37
N GLY A 22 -31.33 -14.10 14.25
CA GLY A 22 -29.91 -14.44 14.19
C GLY A 22 -29.11 -13.55 15.13
N GLN A 23 -28.83 -14.04 16.33
CA GLN A 23 -27.93 -13.37 17.26
C GLN A 23 -26.52 -13.58 16.71
N SER A 24 -25.96 -12.56 16.07
CA SER A 24 -24.60 -12.58 15.53
C SER A 24 -23.64 -13.02 16.65
N PHE A 25 -23.07 -14.22 16.50
CA PHE A 25 -22.16 -14.79 17.49
C PHE A 25 -20.74 -14.28 17.20
N TYR A 26 -20.34 -13.21 17.89
CA TYR A 26 -19.01 -12.61 17.74
C TYR A 26 -18.01 -13.27 18.69
N ASP A 27 -16.79 -13.51 18.21
CA ASP A 27 -15.67 -13.90 19.07
C ASP A 27 -15.04 -12.66 19.71
N TYR A 28 -15.21 -12.51 21.03
CA TYR A 28 -14.62 -11.42 21.82
C TYR A 28 -13.29 -11.78 22.49
N THR A 29 -12.79 -13.00 22.29
CA THR A 29 -11.54 -13.47 22.91
C THR A 29 -10.30 -12.96 22.18
N GLU A 30 -10.45 -12.66 20.89
CA GLU A 30 -9.36 -12.14 20.08
C GLU A 30 -9.02 -10.70 20.45
N LYS A 31 -7.84 -10.54 21.07
CA LYS A 31 -7.32 -9.25 21.52
C LYS A 31 -6.17 -8.78 20.65
N GLN A 32 -6.14 -7.48 20.41
CA GLN A 32 -5.06 -6.80 19.72
C GLN A 32 -4.52 -5.63 20.54
N ALA A 33 -3.22 -5.38 20.43
CA ALA A 33 -2.62 -4.18 20.99
C ALA A 33 -2.94 -3.00 20.07
N VAL A 34 -3.67 -2.00 20.58
CA VAL A 34 -4.03 -0.80 19.84
C VAL A 34 -3.39 0.41 20.50
N PRO A 35 -2.40 1.07 19.86
CA PRO A 35 -1.73 2.23 20.44
C PRO A 35 -2.58 3.50 20.29
N ILE A 36 -3.83 3.46 20.78
CA ILE A 36 -4.78 4.58 20.75
C ILE A 36 -4.54 5.52 21.93
N SER A 37 -4.65 6.82 21.72
CA SER A 37 -4.52 7.84 22.76
C SER A 37 -5.39 9.06 22.47
N ILE A 38 -5.64 9.86 23.49
CA ILE A 38 -6.30 11.16 23.43
C ILE A 38 -5.41 12.15 24.19
N PRO A 39 -4.27 12.58 23.62
CA PRO A 39 -3.29 13.37 24.34
C PRO A 39 -3.77 14.80 24.66
N THR A 40 -4.72 15.34 23.90
CA THR A 40 -5.14 16.74 24.01
C THR A 40 -6.65 16.91 23.77
N TYR A 41 -7.20 18.03 24.25
CA TYR A 41 -8.50 18.56 23.87
C TYR A 41 -8.36 20.03 23.46
N LYS A 42 -9.33 20.57 22.73
CA LYS A 42 -9.37 21.99 22.35
C LYS A 42 -10.79 22.55 22.43
N HIS A 43 -10.88 23.84 22.70
CA HIS A 43 -12.13 24.59 22.57
C HIS A 43 -12.34 24.96 21.10
N VAL A 44 -13.53 24.69 20.60
CA VAL A 44 -13.95 24.99 19.23
C VAL A 44 -15.18 25.89 19.31
N GLU A 45 -15.21 26.89 18.44
CA GLU A 45 -16.37 27.73 18.20
C GLU A 45 -16.83 27.48 16.76
N GLN A 46 -18.02 26.90 16.60
CA GLN A 46 -18.60 26.58 15.29
C GLN A 46 -20.08 26.95 15.31
N ASN A 47 -20.55 27.67 14.29
CA ASN A 47 -21.94 28.12 14.18
C ASN A 47 -22.46 28.87 15.43
N GLY A 48 -21.58 29.60 16.12
CA GLY A 48 -21.91 30.34 17.35
C GLY A 48 -21.98 29.49 18.62
N GLU A 49 -21.77 28.17 18.53
CA GLU A 49 -21.66 27.28 19.69
C GLU A 49 -20.20 27.07 20.10
N LYS A 50 -19.93 27.19 21.41
CA LYS A 50 -18.64 26.84 22.01
C LYS A 50 -18.71 25.46 22.64
N PHE A 51 -17.84 24.55 22.19
CA PHE A 51 -17.74 23.20 22.73
C PHE A 51 -16.29 22.70 22.78
N VAL A 52 -16.07 21.61 23.51
CA VAL A 52 -14.77 20.95 23.60
C VAL A 52 -14.76 19.71 22.72
N VAL A 53 -13.69 19.55 21.94
CA VAL A 53 -13.39 18.32 21.20
C VAL A 53 -12.12 17.68 21.75
N TYR A 54 -12.10 16.35 21.72
CA TYR A 54 -11.01 15.51 22.15
C TYR A 54 -10.30 14.98 20.90
N ASN A 55 -8.98 15.19 20.83
CA ASN A 55 -8.19 14.79 19.67
C ASN A 55 -7.75 13.34 19.86
N VAL A 56 -8.30 12.43 19.06
CA VAL A 56 -8.00 10.99 19.13
C VAL A 56 -6.84 10.67 18.20
N TYR A 57 -5.86 9.94 18.70
CA TYR A 57 -4.66 9.53 17.99
C TYR A 57 -4.52 8.02 18.02
N MET A 58 -3.91 7.43 17.00
CA MET A 58 -3.44 6.06 17.03
C MET A 58 -2.02 5.95 16.46
N ALA A 59 -1.14 5.25 17.16
CA ALA A 59 0.28 5.13 16.81
C ALA A 59 0.96 6.50 16.57
N GLY A 60 0.55 7.52 17.32
CA GLY A 60 1.05 8.90 17.18
C GLY A 60 0.49 9.68 15.99
N ARG A 61 -0.55 9.18 15.32
CA ARG A 61 -1.25 9.85 14.21
C ARG A 61 -2.64 10.30 14.66
N GLN A 62 -3.01 11.55 14.42
CA GLN A 62 -4.36 12.01 14.75
C GLN A 62 -5.38 11.38 13.78
N LEU A 63 -6.40 10.70 14.30
CA LEU A 63 -7.48 10.09 13.52
C LEU A 63 -8.66 11.04 13.37
N CYS A 64 -9.18 11.56 14.49
CA CYS A 64 -10.32 12.47 14.49
C CYS A 64 -10.29 13.45 15.66
N SER A 65 -11.19 14.44 15.63
CA SER A 65 -11.49 15.34 16.75
C SER A 65 -12.98 15.28 17.04
N LYS A 66 -13.37 14.76 18.21
CA LYS A 66 -14.78 14.46 18.51
C LYS A 66 -15.24 15.14 19.79
N ARG A 67 -16.46 15.70 19.82
CA ARG A 67 -17.08 16.18 21.05
C ARG A 67 -17.61 14.99 21.85
N TYR A 68 -17.71 15.14 23.18
CA TYR A 68 -18.17 14.06 24.06
C TYR A 68 -19.49 13.38 23.61
N ARG A 69 -20.42 14.14 23.02
CA ARG A 69 -21.70 13.58 22.53
C ARG A 69 -21.49 12.48 21.49
N GLU A 70 -20.47 12.61 20.64
CA GLU A 70 -20.16 11.62 19.61
C GLU A 70 -19.63 10.32 20.22
N PHE A 71 -18.81 10.39 21.29
CA PHE A 71 -18.40 9.19 22.05
C PHE A 71 -19.60 8.49 22.71
N ALA A 72 -20.58 9.26 23.20
CA ALA A 72 -21.80 8.70 23.77
C ALA A 72 -22.66 7.99 22.72
N ILE A 73 -22.74 8.54 21.50
CA ILE A 73 -23.42 7.93 20.35
C ILE A 73 -22.69 6.64 19.93
N LEU A 74 -21.37 6.68 19.80
CA LEU A 74 -20.53 5.49 19.55
C LEU A 74 -20.85 4.38 20.55
N ASN A 75 -20.75 4.67 21.85
CA ASN A 75 -21.02 3.68 22.90
C ASN A 75 -22.45 3.12 22.83
N GLN A 76 -23.43 3.93 22.42
CA GLN A 76 -24.80 3.45 22.24
C GLN A 76 -24.92 2.52 21.03
N ASN A 77 -24.32 2.87 19.90
CA ASN A 77 -24.34 2.06 18.68
C ASN A 77 -23.58 0.74 18.89
N LEU A 78 -22.41 0.77 19.51
CA LEU A 78 -21.65 -0.43 19.86
C LEU A 78 -22.42 -1.35 20.81
N LYS A 79 -23.11 -0.80 21.83
CA LYS A 79 -23.97 -1.59 22.72
C LYS A 79 -25.18 -2.20 22.03
N ARG A 80 -25.67 -1.57 20.96
CA ARG A 80 -26.77 -2.11 20.16
C ARG A 80 -26.30 -3.29 19.31
N GLU A 81 -25.14 -3.14 18.66
CA GLU A 81 -24.57 -4.16 17.78
C GLU A 81 -24.01 -5.36 18.57
N PHE A 82 -23.22 -5.08 19.59
CA PHE A 82 -22.53 -6.09 20.41
C PHE A 82 -23.24 -6.26 21.76
N ALA A 83 -24.54 -6.57 21.75
CA ALA A 83 -25.39 -6.61 22.94
C ALA A 83 -24.89 -7.57 24.04
N ASN A 84 -24.18 -8.64 23.65
CA ASN A 84 -23.63 -9.65 24.55
C ASN A 84 -22.25 -9.27 25.13
N PHE A 85 -21.64 -8.16 24.68
CA PHE A 85 -20.36 -7.69 25.18
C PHE A 85 -20.52 -6.77 26.41
N THR A 86 -19.72 -7.01 27.45
CA THR A 86 -19.72 -6.15 28.64
C THR A 86 -18.82 -4.94 28.43
N PHE A 87 -19.39 -3.85 27.94
CA PHE A 87 -18.65 -2.60 27.68
C PHE A 87 -18.09 -1.93 28.96
N PRO A 88 -16.87 -1.37 28.89
CA PRO A 88 -16.35 -0.53 29.97
C PRO A 88 -17.23 0.71 30.18
N ARG A 89 -17.15 1.30 31.37
CA ARG A 89 -17.94 2.49 31.70
C ARG A 89 -17.40 3.70 30.93
N LEU A 90 -18.24 4.30 30.09
CA LEU A 90 -17.96 5.60 29.49
C LEU A 90 -18.05 6.71 30.56
N PRO A 91 -17.16 7.72 30.55
CA PRO A 91 -17.29 8.89 31.42
C PRO A 91 -18.69 9.51 31.33
N GLY A 92 -19.27 9.93 32.47
CA GLY A 92 -20.63 10.44 32.52
C GLY A 92 -20.83 11.84 31.93
N LYS A 93 -22.08 12.14 31.55
CA LYS A 93 -22.52 13.51 31.25
C LYS A 93 -22.58 14.31 32.56
N TRP A 94 -22.16 15.57 32.49
CA TRP A 94 -22.28 16.52 33.60
C TRP A 94 -23.17 17.68 33.12
N PRO A 95 -24.13 18.15 33.94
CA PRO A 95 -25.12 19.15 33.51
C PRO A 95 -24.59 20.58 33.48
N PHE A 96 -23.39 20.84 34.01
CA PHE A 96 -22.76 22.17 34.05
C PHE A 96 -21.52 22.22 33.16
N SER A 97 -20.99 23.43 32.92
CA SER A 97 -19.67 23.59 32.32
C SER A 97 -18.62 22.86 33.15
N LEU A 98 -17.71 22.17 32.47
CA LEU A 98 -16.63 21.46 33.13
C LEU A 98 -15.48 22.42 33.45
N SER A 99 -14.86 22.23 34.62
CA SER A 99 -13.54 22.82 34.89
C SER A 99 -12.45 22.14 34.07
N GLU A 100 -11.28 22.78 33.92
CA GLU A 100 -10.10 22.19 33.27
C GLU A 100 -9.74 20.81 33.84
N GLN A 101 -9.78 20.66 35.17
CA GLN A 101 -9.52 19.38 35.83
C GLN A 101 -10.53 18.30 35.43
N GLN A 102 -11.81 18.67 35.31
CA GLN A 102 -12.85 17.74 34.87
C GLN A 102 -12.74 17.42 33.37
N LEU A 103 -12.28 18.36 32.54
CA LEU A 103 -12.01 18.13 31.12
C LEU A 103 -10.86 17.15 30.93
N ASP A 104 -9.77 17.28 31.66
CA ASP A 104 -8.67 16.32 31.62
C ASP A 104 -9.07 14.96 32.20
N ALA A 105 -9.83 14.91 33.29
CA ALA A 105 -10.36 13.65 33.82
C ALA A 105 -11.25 12.92 32.79
N ARG A 106 -12.10 13.68 32.08
CA ARG A 106 -12.91 13.13 30.99
C ARG A 106 -12.03 12.68 29.82
N ARG A 107 -11.00 13.45 29.42
CA ARG A 107 -10.04 13.07 28.37
C ARG A 107 -9.42 11.70 28.67
N ARG A 108 -8.87 11.51 29.88
CA ARG A 108 -8.29 10.22 30.32
C ARG A 108 -9.32 9.10 30.33
N GLY A 109 -10.53 9.34 30.83
CA GLY A 109 -11.57 8.32 30.84
C GLY A 109 -12.07 7.93 29.44
N LEU A 110 -12.06 8.86 28.48
CA LEU A 110 -12.37 8.56 27.08
C LEU A 110 -11.24 7.76 26.41
N GLU A 111 -9.98 8.08 26.73
CA GLU A 111 -8.80 7.32 26.29
C GLU A 111 -8.87 5.87 26.78
N GLU A 112 -9.02 5.66 28.09
CA GLU A 112 -9.15 4.32 28.69
C GLU A 112 -10.35 3.53 28.13
N TYR A 113 -11.45 4.22 27.82
CA TYR A 113 -12.62 3.59 27.19
C TYR A 113 -12.28 3.08 25.80
N LEU A 114 -11.68 3.92 24.95
CA LEU A 114 -11.29 3.54 23.58
C LEU A 114 -10.21 2.44 23.58
N GLU A 115 -9.21 2.52 24.45
CA GLU A 115 -8.19 1.47 24.59
C GLU A 115 -8.81 0.11 24.84
N LYS A 116 -9.75 0.02 25.80
CA LYS A 116 -10.42 -1.24 26.15
C LYS A 116 -11.31 -1.76 25.02
N VAL A 117 -12.08 -0.88 24.39
CA VAL A 117 -13.01 -1.27 23.32
C VAL A 117 -12.28 -1.68 22.04
N CYS A 118 -11.29 -0.88 21.60
CA CYS A 118 -10.52 -1.18 20.39
C CYS A 118 -9.60 -2.39 20.56
N SER A 119 -9.25 -2.76 21.80
CA SER A 119 -8.46 -3.97 22.07
C SER A 119 -9.15 -5.27 21.68
N ILE A 120 -10.48 -5.28 21.55
CA ILE A 120 -11.24 -6.44 21.08
C ILE A 120 -11.37 -6.35 19.56
N ARG A 121 -10.75 -7.28 18.83
CA ARG A 121 -10.54 -7.15 17.38
C ARG A 121 -11.84 -6.91 16.62
N VAL A 122 -12.85 -7.75 16.85
CA VAL A 122 -14.16 -7.65 16.17
C VAL A 122 -14.88 -6.32 16.41
N ILE A 123 -14.64 -5.66 17.55
CA ILE A 123 -15.23 -4.35 17.86
C ILE A 123 -14.37 -3.22 17.29
N GLY A 124 -13.05 -3.30 17.45
CA GLY A 124 -12.10 -2.31 16.94
C GLY A 124 -12.10 -2.21 15.41
N GLU A 125 -12.34 -3.33 14.72
CA GLU A 125 -12.42 -3.42 13.26
C GLU A 125 -13.84 -3.18 12.72
N SER A 126 -14.85 -3.02 13.58
CA SER A 126 -16.25 -2.83 13.15
C SER A 126 -16.48 -1.52 12.40
N ASP A 127 -17.42 -1.53 11.44
CA ASP A 127 -17.80 -0.34 10.67
C ASP A 127 -18.20 0.85 11.56
N ILE A 128 -18.89 0.57 12.67
CA ILE A 128 -19.30 1.58 13.66
C ILE A 128 -18.07 2.28 14.28
N MET A 129 -17.02 1.52 14.60
CA MET A 129 -15.78 2.07 15.14
C MET A 129 -14.99 2.83 14.06
N GLN A 130 -14.90 2.26 12.85
CA GLN A 130 -14.23 2.90 11.72
C GLN A 130 -14.87 4.26 11.38
N GLU A 131 -16.20 4.31 11.35
CA GLU A 131 -16.95 5.55 11.11
C GLU A 131 -16.67 6.59 12.20
N PHE A 132 -16.64 6.20 13.48
CA PHE A 132 -16.33 7.13 14.57
C PHE A 132 -14.90 7.66 14.53
N LEU A 133 -13.93 6.79 14.22
CA LEU A 133 -12.51 7.15 14.14
C LEU A 133 -12.18 7.90 12.85
N SER A 134 -13.07 7.86 11.85
CA SER A 134 -13.02 8.75 10.71
C SER A 134 -13.42 10.18 11.09
N GLU A 135 -12.84 11.18 10.42
CA GLU A 135 -13.33 12.55 10.56
C GLU A 135 -14.71 12.67 9.92
N SER A 136 -15.70 13.14 10.68
CA SER A 136 -17.06 13.36 10.17
C SER A 136 -17.08 14.36 9.01
N ASP A 137 -17.89 14.04 7.99
CA ASP A 137 -17.98 14.72 6.69
C ASP A 137 -18.25 16.24 6.75
N GLU A 138 -18.72 16.79 7.87
CA GLU A 138 -19.00 18.23 8.00
C GLU A 138 -17.76 19.12 7.98
N ASN A 139 -16.55 18.56 8.18
CA ASN A 139 -15.29 19.30 8.10
C ASN A 139 -14.50 19.05 6.80
N TYR A 140 -15.10 18.41 5.79
CA TYR A 140 -14.50 18.16 4.48
C TYR A 140 -14.37 19.42 3.61
N ASN A 141 -14.02 20.57 4.20
CA ASN A 141 -13.64 21.74 3.42
C ASN A 141 -12.34 21.51 2.64
N GLY A 142 -11.62 20.40 2.82
CA GLY A 142 -10.37 20.09 2.10
C GLY A 142 -9.20 21.03 2.42
N VAL A 143 -9.43 22.16 3.10
CA VAL A 143 -8.43 23.22 3.31
C VAL A 143 -7.57 23.00 4.57
N SER A 144 -7.90 22.04 5.44
CA SER A 144 -7.07 21.78 6.63
C SER A 144 -5.76 21.07 6.27
N ASP A 145 -4.67 21.53 6.87
CA ASP A 145 -3.38 20.87 6.74
C ASP A 145 -3.34 19.59 7.60
N VAL A 146 -2.64 18.59 7.09
CA VAL A 146 -2.32 17.33 7.78
C VAL A 146 -0.87 16.97 7.55
N GLU A 147 -0.33 16.18 8.48
CA GLU A 147 1.03 15.65 8.40
C GLU A 147 0.98 14.18 8.01
N LEU A 148 1.50 13.87 6.83
CA LEU A 148 1.62 12.50 6.33
C LEU A 148 3.05 12.03 6.50
N ARG A 149 3.23 10.94 7.27
CA ARG A 149 4.53 10.26 7.40
C ARG A 149 4.69 9.30 6.23
N ILE A 150 5.85 9.29 5.57
CA ILE A 150 6.13 8.46 4.40
C ILE A 150 7.44 7.73 4.63
N ALA A 151 7.45 6.41 4.46
CA ALA A 151 8.64 5.59 4.62
C ALA A 151 9.52 5.68 3.37
N LEU A 152 10.81 5.92 3.58
CA LEU A 152 11.81 5.93 2.53
C LEU A 152 12.50 4.55 2.43
N PRO A 153 13.10 4.22 1.26
CA PRO A 153 13.78 2.93 1.07
C PRO A 153 14.89 2.65 2.08
N ASP A 154 15.58 3.68 2.59
CA ASP A 154 16.64 3.58 3.58
C ASP A 154 16.16 3.33 5.02
N LYS A 155 14.86 3.03 5.19
CA LYS A 155 14.14 2.79 6.45
C LYS A 155 13.90 4.04 7.30
N SER A 156 14.34 5.21 6.84
CA SER A 156 13.96 6.47 7.47
C SER A 156 12.51 6.84 7.11
N THR A 157 11.95 7.81 7.84
CA THR A 157 10.61 8.33 7.56
C THR A 157 10.65 9.84 7.42
N VAL A 158 9.93 10.37 6.43
CA VAL A 158 9.77 11.81 6.20
C VAL A 158 8.32 12.20 6.39
N THR A 159 8.07 13.28 7.13
CA THR A 159 6.73 13.85 7.29
C THR A 159 6.53 15.00 6.33
N VAL A 160 5.50 14.98 5.48
CA VAL A 160 5.11 16.12 4.63
C VAL A 160 3.83 16.76 5.16
N ARG A 161 3.76 18.09 5.10
CA ARG A 161 2.55 18.85 5.46
C ARG A 161 1.81 19.21 4.19
N VAL A 162 0.60 18.68 4.05
CA VAL A 162 -0.25 18.78 2.84
C VAL A 162 -1.69 19.03 3.22
N LYS A 163 -2.57 19.29 2.25
CA LYS A 163 -4.01 19.39 2.49
C LYS A 163 -4.64 18.01 2.60
N LYS A 164 -5.73 17.89 3.35
CA LYS A 164 -6.49 16.63 3.48
C LYS A 164 -6.97 16.08 2.13
N ASN A 165 -7.33 16.97 1.20
CA ASN A 165 -7.75 16.62 -0.14
C ASN A 165 -6.60 16.63 -1.15
N SER A 166 -5.34 16.65 -0.69
CA SER A 166 -4.22 16.57 -1.61
C SER A 166 -4.21 15.23 -2.33
N THR A 167 -4.04 15.27 -3.65
CA THR A 167 -3.93 14.08 -4.48
C THR A 167 -2.55 13.42 -4.31
N THR A 168 -2.40 12.19 -4.78
CA THR A 168 -1.11 11.47 -4.82
C THR A 168 0.00 12.33 -5.42
N ASP A 169 -0.25 12.99 -6.56
CA ASP A 169 0.73 13.84 -7.22
C ASP A 169 1.18 15.02 -6.34
N GLN A 170 0.24 15.67 -5.66
CA GLN A 170 0.56 16.80 -4.77
C GLN A 170 1.36 16.35 -3.55
N VAL A 171 1.02 15.19 -2.98
CA VAL A 171 1.78 14.60 -1.87
C VAL A 171 3.18 14.19 -2.34
N TYR A 172 3.30 13.60 -3.52
CA TYR A 172 4.57 13.20 -4.09
C TYR A 172 5.47 14.40 -4.42
N GLN A 173 4.92 15.48 -4.97
CA GLN A 173 5.65 16.74 -5.20
C GLN A 173 6.15 17.36 -3.89
N ALA A 174 5.32 17.38 -2.84
CA ALA A 174 5.74 17.88 -1.53
C ALA A 174 6.87 17.02 -0.94
N LEU A 175 6.84 15.71 -1.19
CA LEU A 175 7.86 14.77 -0.74
C LEU A 175 9.18 14.95 -1.49
N THR A 176 9.17 14.96 -2.82
CA THR A 176 10.38 15.12 -3.65
C THR A 176 11.08 16.43 -3.35
N ALA A 177 10.33 17.53 -3.20
CA ALA A 177 10.86 18.82 -2.76
C ALA A 177 11.50 18.73 -1.37
N LYS A 178 10.88 18.02 -0.41
CA LYS A 178 11.38 17.88 0.95
C LYS A 178 12.66 17.05 1.06
N ILE A 179 12.82 16.03 0.22
CA ILE A 179 14.01 15.16 0.23
C ILE A 179 15.10 15.61 -0.76
N GLY A 180 14.88 16.72 -1.49
CA GLY A 180 15.83 17.22 -2.48
C GLY A 180 15.98 16.33 -3.71
N MET A 181 14.93 15.60 -4.08
CA MET A 181 14.90 14.79 -5.30
C MET A 181 14.58 15.68 -6.50
N ASP A 182 15.49 15.73 -7.48
CA ASP A 182 15.28 16.52 -8.69
C ASP A 182 14.16 15.95 -9.58
N GLY A 183 13.64 16.81 -10.46
CA GLY A 183 12.49 16.47 -11.31
C GLY A 183 12.75 15.33 -12.29
N ILE A 184 14.00 15.00 -12.62
CA ILE A 184 14.33 13.88 -13.52
C ILE A 184 14.33 12.59 -12.72
N THR A 185 15.05 12.55 -11.59
CA THR A 185 15.10 11.41 -10.68
C THR A 185 13.72 11.01 -10.17
N ALA A 186 12.84 11.99 -9.93
CA ALA A 186 11.46 11.76 -9.49
C ALA A 186 10.64 10.84 -10.42
N ASN A 187 10.98 10.70 -11.70
CA ASN A 187 10.26 9.82 -12.64
C ASN A 187 10.59 8.33 -12.50
N TYR A 188 11.59 8.00 -11.68
CA TYR A 188 12.04 6.64 -11.39
C TYR A 188 11.53 6.10 -10.07
N PHE A 189 10.71 6.89 -9.37
CA PHE A 189 10.09 6.55 -8.10
C PHE A 189 8.60 6.88 -8.16
N ALA A 190 7.82 6.28 -7.28
CA ALA A 190 6.43 6.62 -7.08
C ALA A 190 6.05 6.45 -5.61
N LEU A 191 4.86 6.95 -5.26
CA LEU A 191 4.25 6.72 -3.95
C LEU A 191 3.42 5.43 -3.97
N PHE A 192 3.61 4.60 -2.96
CA PHE A 192 2.97 3.29 -2.80
C PHE A 192 2.24 3.21 -1.47
N GLU A 193 1.19 2.40 -1.44
CA GLU A 193 0.54 1.92 -0.23
C GLU A 193 1.06 0.53 0.13
N VAL A 194 1.37 0.32 1.41
CA VAL A 194 1.72 -0.97 2.00
C VAL A 194 0.45 -1.66 2.48
N ILE A 195 0.17 -2.83 1.90
CA ILE A 195 -0.97 -3.69 2.22
C ILE A 195 -0.48 -4.90 3.02
N ASN A 196 -1.09 -5.15 4.18
CA ASN A 196 -0.84 -6.33 5.03
C ASN A 196 0.66 -6.62 5.26
N HIS A 197 1.48 -5.56 5.40
CA HIS A 197 2.94 -5.59 5.60
C HIS A 197 3.79 -6.29 4.53
N SER A 198 3.18 -6.86 3.50
CA SER A 198 3.81 -7.82 2.59
C SER A 198 3.66 -7.43 1.13
N PHE A 199 2.56 -6.78 0.76
CA PHE A 199 2.33 -6.34 -0.60
C PHE A 199 2.36 -4.81 -0.68
N VAL A 200 2.81 -4.27 -1.81
CA VAL A 200 2.83 -2.84 -2.08
C VAL A 200 2.17 -2.56 -3.42
N ARG A 201 1.25 -1.61 -3.44
CA ARG A 201 0.62 -1.13 -4.67
C ARG A 201 0.97 0.32 -4.92
N LYS A 202 1.19 0.69 -6.18
CA LYS A 202 1.37 2.08 -6.54
C LYS A 202 0.04 2.82 -6.35
N LEU A 203 0.11 4.06 -5.86
CA LEU A 203 -1.05 4.93 -5.81
C LEU A 203 -1.30 5.56 -7.18
N ALA A 204 -2.56 5.62 -7.59
CA ALA A 204 -2.98 6.34 -8.78
C ALA A 204 -2.89 7.87 -8.52
N PRO A 205 -2.63 8.68 -9.56
CA PRO A 205 -2.42 10.13 -9.42
C PRO A 205 -3.57 10.89 -8.73
N ASN A 206 -4.80 10.42 -8.90
CA ASN A 206 -6.04 11.00 -8.40
C ASN A 206 -6.53 10.41 -7.07
N GLU A 207 -5.83 9.44 -6.49
CA GLU A 207 -6.11 8.98 -5.13
C GLU A 207 -5.78 10.07 -4.10
N PHE A 208 -6.33 9.94 -2.89
CA PHE A 208 -6.11 10.87 -1.77
C PHE A 208 -5.33 10.16 -0.66
N PRO A 209 -3.99 10.29 -0.57
CA PRO A 209 -3.17 9.55 0.39
C PRO A 209 -3.60 9.73 1.85
N HIS A 210 -4.15 10.89 2.22
CA HIS A 210 -4.70 11.10 3.56
C HIS A 210 -5.85 10.14 3.89
N LYS A 211 -6.76 9.85 2.95
CA LYS A 211 -7.85 8.89 3.17
C LYS A 211 -7.30 7.50 3.51
N LEU A 212 -6.32 7.04 2.73
CA LEU A 212 -5.64 5.75 2.95
C LEU A 212 -4.84 5.72 4.26
N TYR A 213 -4.23 6.85 4.59
CA TYR A 213 -3.44 7.01 5.81
C TYR A 213 -4.28 6.91 7.08
N VAL A 214 -5.53 7.40 7.02
CA VAL A 214 -6.51 7.25 8.10
C VAL A 214 -7.09 5.83 8.08
N GLN A 215 -7.55 5.30 6.95
CA GLN A 215 -8.20 3.97 6.90
C GLN A 215 -7.30 2.81 7.38
N ASN A 216 -5.98 2.89 7.16
CA ASN A 216 -5.04 1.82 7.51
C ASN A 216 -4.30 2.06 8.84
N TYR A 217 -4.97 2.60 9.86
CA TYR A 217 -4.31 2.90 11.14
C TYR A 217 -3.93 1.64 11.94
N THR A 218 -4.64 0.52 11.78
CA THR A 218 -4.40 -0.76 12.50
C THR A 218 -3.33 -1.64 11.83
N SER A 219 -3.21 -1.58 10.50
CA SER A 219 -2.41 -2.52 9.70
C SER A 219 -1.00 -2.03 9.32
N ALA A 220 -0.51 -0.93 9.92
CA ALA A 220 0.73 -0.27 9.49
C ALA A 220 1.83 -0.26 10.57
N VAL A 221 2.71 -1.26 10.54
CA VAL A 221 4.00 -1.28 11.25
C VAL A 221 5.07 -0.91 10.22
N PRO A 222 5.87 0.18 10.38
CA PRO A 222 6.12 1.00 11.56
C PRO A 222 5.55 2.43 11.46
N GLY A 223 4.23 2.59 11.58
CA GLY A 223 3.60 3.92 11.72
C GLY A 223 3.47 4.72 10.42
N THR A 224 3.62 4.08 9.26
CA THR A 224 3.09 4.56 7.99
C THR A 224 2.64 3.43 7.06
N CYS A 225 1.55 3.65 6.31
CA CYS A 225 1.15 2.80 5.17
C CYS A 225 1.65 3.36 3.83
N LEU A 226 2.28 4.54 3.82
CA LEU A 226 2.78 5.19 2.61
C LEU A 226 4.29 5.00 2.50
N THR A 227 4.78 4.62 1.33
CA THR A 227 6.21 4.44 1.08
C THR A 227 6.59 4.88 -0.32
N VAL A 228 7.82 5.38 -0.48
CA VAL A 228 8.42 5.61 -1.81
C VAL A 228 9.15 4.35 -2.22
N ARG A 229 8.91 3.91 -3.46
CA ARG A 229 9.66 2.80 -4.06
C ARG A 229 10.05 3.12 -5.49
N LYS A 230 11.07 2.40 -5.97
CA LYS A 230 11.49 2.41 -7.36
C LYS A 230 10.31 2.04 -8.27
N TRP A 231 10.07 2.87 -9.28
CA TRP A 231 9.11 2.66 -10.36
C TRP A 231 9.85 2.60 -11.70
N LEU A 232 10.64 1.53 -11.84
CA LEU A 232 11.49 1.29 -12.99
C LEU A 232 11.73 -0.22 -13.11
N PHE A 233 11.43 -0.78 -14.28
CA PHE A 233 11.66 -2.20 -14.55
C PHE A 233 13.01 -2.45 -15.23
N THR A 234 13.49 -1.48 -16.03
CA THR A 234 14.67 -1.61 -16.87
C THR A 234 15.99 -1.40 -16.12
N THR A 235 16.84 -2.42 -16.15
CA THR A 235 18.15 -2.40 -15.48
C THR A 235 19.20 -1.54 -16.18
N SER A 236 19.13 -1.37 -17.51
CA SER A 236 20.06 -0.51 -18.26
C SER A 236 19.86 0.97 -17.93
N GLU A 237 18.61 1.40 -17.84
CA GLU A 237 18.21 2.76 -17.46
C GLU A 237 18.50 3.03 -15.99
N GLU A 238 18.31 2.02 -15.13
CA GLU A 238 18.74 2.10 -13.73
C GLU A 238 20.25 2.38 -13.62
N ALA A 239 21.06 1.76 -14.49
CA ALA A 239 22.50 1.96 -14.51
C ALA A 239 22.92 3.38 -14.94
N LEU A 240 22.05 4.14 -15.60
CA LEU A 240 22.32 5.54 -15.93
C LEU A 240 22.24 6.45 -14.69
N LEU A 241 21.56 6.02 -13.62
CA LEU A 241 21.47 6.78 -12.38
C LEU A 241 22.65 6.53 -11.43
N LYS A 242 23.74 5.90 -11.91
CA LYS A 242 24.92 5.54 -11.11
C LYS A 242 25.60 6.73 -10.42
N ASP A 243 25.47 7.94 -11.00
CA ASP A 243 26.09 9.17 -10.51
C ASP A 243 25.12 10.00 -9.65
N ASN A 244 23.89 9.50 -9.43
CA ASN A 244 22.91 10.11 -8.53
C ASN A 244 22.89 9.37 -7.19
N ASP A 245 23.54 9.96 -6.18
CA ASP A 245 23.70 9.34 -4.85
C ASP A 245 22.37 8.98 -4.18
N LEU A 246 21.34 9.82 -4.32
CA LEU A 246 20.02 9.57 -3.75
C LEU A 246 19.37 8.35 -4.40
N ALA A 247 19.36 8.28 -5.73
CA ALA A 247 18.81 7.17 -6.48
C ALA A 247 19.55 5.86 -6.18
N VAL A 248 20.88 5.88 -6.20
CA VAL A 248 21.73 4.71 -5.87
C VAL A 248 21.46 4.22 -4.45
N SER A 249 21.40 5.14 -3.48
CA SER A 249 21.08 4.81 -2.09
C SER A 249 19.71 4.15 -1.98
N PHE A 250 18.68 4.73 -2.61
CA PHE A 250 17.32 4.19 -2.54
C PHE A 250 17.19 2.83 -3.22
N PHE A 251 17.78 2.66 -4.40
CA PHE A 251 17.81 1.38 -5.10
C PHE A 251 18.52 0.31 -4.26
N PHE A 252 19.66 0.65 -3.67
CA PHE A 252 20.43 -0.27 -2.83
C PHE A 252 19.61 -0.74 -1.62
N HIS A 253 19.03 0.19 -0.85
CA HIS A 253 18.29 -0.20 0.35
C HIS A 253 17.02 -0.99 0.03
N GLN A 254 16.31 -0.64 -1.06
CA GLN A 254 15.18 -1.42 -1.53
C GLN A 254 15.61 -2.84 -1.93
N ALA A 255 16.70 -2.98 -2.72
CA ALA A 255 17.19 -4.28 -3.15
C ALA A 255 17.66 -5.16 -1.97
N VAL A 256 18.28 -4.56 -0.94
CA VAL A 256 18.63 -5.27 0.30
C VAL A 256 17.38 -5.80 1.00
N ASP A 257 16.30 -5.03 1.06
CA ASP A 257 15.04 -5.48 1.67
C ASP A 257 14.39 -6.60 0.83
N ASP A 258 14.37 -6.44 -0.50
CA ASP A 258 13.78 -7.40 -1.42
C ASP A 258 14.55 -8.75 -1.41
N VAL A 259 15.88 -8.75 -1.25
CA VAL A 259 16.68 -9.97 -1.00
C VAL A 259 16.31 -10.61 0.34
N LYS A 260 16.19 -9.80 1.42
CA LYS A 260 15.85 -10.31 2.76
C LYS A 260 14.46 -10.93 2.81
N ARG A 261 13.51 -10.41 2.03
CA ARG A 261 12.15 -10.95 1.89
C ARG A 261 12.06 -12.15 0.94
N GLY A 262 13.16 -12.51 0.27
CA GLY A 262 13.18 -13.61 -0.70
C GLY A 262 12.51 -13.28 -2.03
N TYR A 263 12.25 -12.00 -2.34
CA TYR A 263 11.72 -11.59 -3.63
C TYR A 263 12.76 -11.69 -4.74
N ILE A 264 14.04 -11.51 -4.39
CA ILE A 264 15.17 -11.68 -5.30
C ILE A 264 15.93 -12.95 -4.89
N LYS A 265 16.02 -13.92 -5.81
CA LYS A 265 16.74 -15.17 -5.60
C LYS A 265 18.24 -14.94 -5.81
N ALA A 266 18.99 -14.98 -4.73
CA ALA A 266 20.43 -14.69 -4.71
C ALA A 266 21.19 -15.52 -3.67
N GLU A 267 20.70 -16.72 -3.34
CA GLU A 267 21.24 -17.61 -2.32
C GLU A 267 22.70 -17.99 -2.64
N ASP A 268 23.00 -18.22 -3.93
CA ASP A 268 24.32 -18.51 -4.48
C ASP A 268 25.34 -17.35 -4.31
N LYS A 269 24.84 -16.13 -4.12
CA LYS A 269 25.64 -14.90 -3.98
C LYS A 269 25.57 -14.30 -2.57
N SER A 270 24.88 -14.95 -1.64
CA SER A 270 24.58 -14.46 -0.29
C SER A 270 25.80 -13.90 0.46
N TYR A 271 26.91 -14.63 0.50
CA TYR A 271 28.15 -14.19 1.16
C TYR A 271 28.75 -12.92 0.53
N GLN A 272 28.79 -12.85 -0.81
CA GLN A 272 29.33 -11.69 -1.52
C GLN A 272 28.45 -10.46 -1.32
N LEU A 273 27.13 -10.63 -1.40
CA LEU A 273 26.14 -9.58 -1.16
C LEU A 273 26.22 -9.06 0.28
N GLN A 274 26.36 -9.94 1.28
CA GLN A 274 26.55 -9.54 2.68
C GLN A 274 27.80 -8.67 2.84
N LYS A 275 28.94 -9.12 2.30
CA LYS A 275 30.20 -8.35 2.35
C LYS A 275 30.07 -6.99 1.67
N LEU A 276 29.43 -6.92 0.51
CA LEU A 276 29.20 -5.64 -0.20
C LEU A 276 28.28 -4.70 0.59
N CYS A 277 27.25 -5.25 1.26
CA CYS A 277 26.35 -4.49 2.11
C CYS A 277 27.07 -3.90 3.33
N GLU A 278 27.88 -4.69 4.04
CA GLU A 278 28.68 -4.26 5.19
C GLU A 278 29.70 -3.19 4.81
N GLN A 279 30.31 -3.32 3.62
CA GLN A 279 31.25 -2.34 3.07
C GLN A 279 30.58 -1.12 2.43
N ARG A 280 29.24 -1.04 2.43
CA ARG A 280 28.45 0.01 1.74
C ARG A 280 28.83 0.20 0.26
N LYS A 281 29.23 -0.87 -0.43
CA LYS A 281 29.56 -0.87 -1.85
C LYS A 281 28.30 -0.97 -2.71
N MET A 282 27.46 0.07 -2.65
CA MET A 282 26.10 0.10 -3.19
C MET A 282 26.03 -0.23 -4.68
N LEU A 283 26.84 0.42 -5.52
CA LEU A 283 26.85 0.17 -6.97
C LEU A 283 27.25 -1.28 -7.32
N MET A 284 28.26 -1.83 -6.63
CA MET A 284 28.69 -3.21 -6.85
C MET A 284 27.61 -4.21 -6.42
N TYR A 285 26.90 -3.91 -5.32
CA TYR A 285 25.78 -4.70 -4.85
C TYR A 285 24.65 -4.72 -5.89
N LEU A 286 24.25 -3.56 -6.41
CA LEU A 286 23.23 -3.43 -7.46
C LEU A 286 23.64 -4.15 -8.75
N ASN A 287 24.89 -3.97 -9.21
CA ASN A 287 25.40 -4.66 -10.39
C ASN A 287 25.29 -6.19 -10.28
N MET A 288 25.52 -6.74 -9.09
CA MET A 288 25.41 -8.19 -8.84
C MET A 288 23.97 -8.69 -8.89
N LEU A 289 23.00 -7.88 -8.43
CA LEU A 289 21.59 -8.24 -8.38
C LEU A 289 20.85 -8.10 -9.71
N ARG A 290 21.27 -7.20 -10.60
CA ARG A 290 20.60 -6.98 -11.91
C ARG A 290 20.45 -8.23 -12.78
N GLY A 291 21.30 -9.23 -12.57
CA GLY A 291 21.23 -10.53 -13.26
C GLY A 291 20.50 -11.63 -12.49
N CYS A 292 19.99 -11.36 -11.29
CA CYS A 292 19.31 -12.34 -10.44
C CYS A 292 17.81 -12.42 -10.76
N ASP A 293 17.22 -13.60 -10.55
CA ASP A 293 15.78 -13.79 -10.73
C ASP A 293 15.01 -13.02 -9.66
N GLY A 294 13.91 -12.38 -10.07
CA GLY A 294 13.08 -11.54 -9.20
C GLY A 294 13.56 -10.08 -9.07
N TYR A 295 14.74 -9.73 -9.57
CA TYR A 295 15.17 -8.32 -9.60
C TYR A 295 14.29 -7.51 -10.56
N ASN A 296 13.72 -6.41 -10.07
CA ASN A 296 12.73 -5.59 -10.78
C ASN A 296 11.49 -6.40 -11.24
N GLU A 297 11.08 -7.39 -10.46
CA GLU A 297 9.86 -8.15 -10.67
C GLU A 297 8.83 -7.78 -9.59
N ILE A 298 7.59 -7.53 -10.00
CA ILE A 298 6.48 -7.24 -9.11
C ILE A 298 5.63 -8.50 -8.99
N MET A 299 5.53 -9.02 -7.77
CA MET A 299 4.74 -10.19 -7.41
C MET A 299 3.42 -9.75 -6.78
N PHE A 300 2.29 -10.22 -7.32
CA PHE A 300 0.96 -9.94 -6.78
C PHE A 300 0.50 -11.05 -5.84
N PRO A 301 -0.40 -10.76 -4.88
CA PRO A 301 -1.05 -11.78 -4.07
C PRO A 301 -1.74 -12.84 -4.94
N HIS A 302 -1.81 -14.08 -4.45
CA HIS A 302 -2.47 -15.16 -5.16
C HIS A 302 -3.96 -14.86 -5.38
N CYS A 303 -4.47 -15.20 -6.55
CA CYS A 303 -5.85 -14.91 -6.94
C CYS A 303 -6.39 -15.93 -7.93
N ALA A 304 -7.72 -15.97 -8.09
CA ALA A 304 -8.37 -16.83 -9.06
C ALA A 304 -8.06 -16.39 -10.51
N CYS A 305 -8.02 -17.34 -11.43
CA CYS A 305 -7.73 -17.09 -12.84
C CYS A 305 -8.51 -18.06 -13.72
N ASP A 306 -9.17 -17.56 -14.77
CA ASP A 306 -10.02 -18.38 -15.64
C ASP A 306 -9.25 -19.42 -16.47
N SER A 307 -7.94 -19.22 -16.64
CA SER A 307 -7.06 -20.19 -17.28
C SER A 307 -6.83 -21.45 -16.43
N ARG A 308 -7.23 -21.43 -15.15
CA ARG A 308 -7.06 -22.54 -14.20
C ARG A 308 -8.38 -22.91 -13.52
N ARG A 309 -8.77 -24.18 -13.64
CA ARG A 309 -10.05 -24.67 -13.09
C ARG A 309 -10.06 -24.94 -11.59
N LYS A 310 -8.89 -25.15 -10.98
CA LYS A 310 -8.72 -25.48 -9.55
C LYS A 310 -7.52 -24.73 -9.01
N GLY A 311 -7.64 -24.16 -7.82
CA GLY A 311 -6.58 -23.37 -7.19
C GLY A 311 -6.36 -22.00 -7.84
N HIS A 312 -5.38 -21.26 -7.35
CA HIS A 312 -5.10 -19.88 -7.72
C HIS A 312 -3.84 -19.76 -8.60
N VAL A 313 -3.50 -18.52 -8.96
CA VAL A 313 -2.22 -18.12 -9.55
C VAL A 313 -1.61 -16.98 -8.75
N VAL A 314 -0.29 -16.95 -8.68
CA VAL A 314 0.51 -15.78 -8.31
C VAL A 314 1.06 -15.19 -9.61
N THR A 315 0.89 -13.89 -9.82
CA THR A 315 1.36 -13.23 -11.05
C THR A 315 2.66 -12.47 -10.80
N ALA A 316 3.59 -12.57 -11.73
CA ALA A 316 4.88 -11.88 -11.69
C ALA A 316 5.07 -11.02 -12.94
N ILE A 317 5.36 -9.73 -12.76
CA ILE A 317 5.57 -8.78 -13.87
C ILE A 317 7.01 -8.27 -13.82
N SER A 318 7.77 -8.47 -14.88
CA SER A 318 9.14 -7.95 -15.02
C SER A 318 9.34 -7.38 -16.42
N ILE A 319 10.45 -6.66 -16.65
CA ILE A 319 10.78 -6.19 -18.01
C ILE A 319 11.03 -7.32 -19.02
N LYS A 320 11.28 -8.55 -18.55
CA LYS A 320 11.58 -9.69 -19.41
C LYS A 320 10.31 -10.45 -19.80
N HIS A 321 9.47 -10.74 -18.80
CA HIS A 321 8.29 -11.59 -18.98
C HIS A 321 7.17 -11.19 -18.03
N PHE A 322 5.96 -11.61 -18.40
CA PHE A 322 4.83 -11.78 -17.49
C PHE A 322 4.68 -13.27 -17.14
N LYS A 323 4.45 -13.63 -15.87
CA LYS A 323 4.32 -15.04 -15.46
C LYS A 323 3.06 -15.28 -14.63
N LEU A 324 2.48 -16.46 -14.83
CA LEU A 324 1.47 -17.06 -13.95
C LEU A 324 2.10 -18.28 -13.27
N LEU A 325 2.27 -18.21 -11.96
CA LEU A 325 2.75 -19.31 -11.13
C LEU A 325 1.52 -19.97 -10.50
N ALA A 326 1.28 -21.25 -10.78
CA ALA A 326 0.18 -21.98 -10.18
C ALA A 326 0.40 -22.11 -8.66
N CYS A 327 -0.68 -22.03 -7.88
CA CYS A 327 -0.64 -22.21 -6.43
C CYS A 327 -1.96 -22.73 -5.87
N THR A 328 -1.98 -23.24 -4.65
CA THR A 328 -3.24 -23.64 -4.00
C THR A 328 -4.13 -22.43 -3.71
N GLU A 329 -5.38 -22.64 -3.29
CA GLU A 329 -6.29 -21.55 -2.91
C GLU A 329 -5.78 -20.78 -1.68
N GLU A 330 -4.86 -21.38 -0.91
CA GLU A 330 -4.13 -20.79 0.22
C GLU A 330 -2.78 -20.17 -0.19
N GLY A 331 -2.46 -20.13 -1.49
CA GLY A 331 -1.27 -19.48 -2.02
C GLY A 331 0.03 -20.30 -1.96
N GLN A 332 -0.04 -21.61 -1.69
CA GLN A 332 1.15 -22.48 -1.73
C GLN A 332 1.55 -22.75 -3.18
N LEU A 333 2.77 -22.35 -3.58
CA LEU A 333 3.25 -22.47 -4.96
C LEU A 333 3.34 -23.92 -5.42
N GLU A 334 2.95 -24.16 -6.67
CA GLU A 334 3.08 -25.42 -7.39
C GLU A 334 4.17 -25.32 -8.46
N ASN A 335 4.61 -26.46 -9.01
CA ASN A 335 5.70 -26.49 -9.99
C ASN A 335 5.33 -25.92 -11.38
N GLN A 336 4.06 -25.63 -11.64
CA GLN A 336 3.61 -25.13 -12.94
C GLN A 336 3.79 -23.61 -13.02
N VAL A 337 4.59 -23.17 -13.99
CA VAL A 337 4.77 -21.75 -14.33
C VAL A 337 4.53 -21.55 -15.81
N ILE A 338 3.69 -20.58 -16.16
CA ILE A 338 3.47 -20.15 -17.53
C ILE A 338 4.08 -18.75 -17.67
N ALA A 339 5.14 -18.63 -18.46
CA ALA A 339 5.76 -17.34 -18.79
C ALA A 339 5.31 -16.88 -20.17
N PHE A 340 4.98 -15.60 -20.31
CA PHE A 340 4.60 -14.90 -21.53
C PHE A 340 5.68 -13.89 -21.87
N GLU A 341 6.13 -13.93 -23.11
CA GLU A 341 6.97 -12.88 -23.67
C GLU A 341 6.11 -11.65 -23.96
N TRP A 342 6.72 -10.46 -23.94
CA TRP A 342 5.99 -9.22 -24.19
C TRP A 342 5.55 -9.04 -25.65
N ASP A 343 6.20 -9.72 -26.61
CA ASP A 343 5.80 -9.74 -28.02
C ASP A 343 4.58 -10.64 -28.30
N GLU A 344 4.30 -11.61 -27.42
CA GLU A 344 3.09 -12.43 -27.46
C GLU A 344 1.84 -11.63 -27.07
N MET A 345 2.00 -10.55 -26.30
CA MET A 345 0.89 -9.78 -25.75
C MET A 345 0.27 -8.86 -26.82
N GLN A 346 -1.04 -8.97 -27.02
CA GLN A 346 -1.76 -8.23 -28.05
C GLN A 346 -2.57 -7.07 -27.46
N ARG A 347 -3.35 -7.35 -26.43
CA ARG A 347 -4.27 -6.41 -25.79
C ARG A 347 -4.38 -6.70 -24.30
N TRP A 348 -4.69 -5.69 -23.51
CA TRP A 348 -5.03 -5.83 -22.10
C TRP A 348 -6.00 -4.72 -21.71
N ASP A 349 -6.81 -4.99 -20.70
CA ASP A 349 -7.79 -4.05 -20.16
C ASP A 349 -8.21 -4.47 -18.73
N THR A 350 -9.01 -3.64 -18.09
CA THR A 350 -9.61 -3.89 -16.78
C THR A 350 -11.11 -4.13 -16.89
N ASP A 351 -11.61 -5.10 -16.14
CA ASP A 351 -13.04 -5.41 -15.98
C ASP A 351 -13.44 -5.00 -14.56
N GLU A 352 -14.00 -3.79 -14.42
CA GLU A 352 -14.36 -3.23 -13.11
C GLU A 352 -15.47 -4.03 -12.42
N GLU A 353 -16.49 -4.47 -13.16
CA GLU A 353 -17.59 -5.28 -12.61
C GLU A 353 -17.09 -6.65 -12.15
N GLY A 354 -16.19 -7.27 -12.92
CA GLY A 354 -15.57 -8.54 -12.59
C GLY A 354 -14.40 -8.43 -11.59
N MET A 355 -13.98 -7.22 -11.22
CA MET A 355 -12.76 -6.96 -10.43
C MET A 355 -11.55 -7.72 -10.99
N ALA A 356 -11.34 -7.62 -12.31
CA ALA A 356 -10.37 -8.46 -13.01
C ALA A 356 -9.46 -7.67 -13.96
N PHE A 357 -8.22 -8.16 -14.06
CA PHE A 357 -7.31 -7.77 -15.13
C PHE A 357 -7.41 -8.78 -16.27
N CYS A 358 -7.61 -8.29 -17.49
CA CYS A 358 -7.81 -9.10 -18.69
C CYS A 358 -6.65 -8.88 -19.66
N PHE A 359 -6.09 -9.95 -20.21
CA PHE A 359 -5.09 -9.84 -21.28
C PHE A 359 -5.31 -10.87 -22.38
N GLU A 360 -4.99 -10.47 -23.61
CA GLU A 360 -5.02 -11.30 -24.81
C GLU A 360 -3.59 -11.54 -25.29
N TYR A 361 -3.23 -12.80 -25.48
CA TYR A 361 -1.93 -13.19 -26.01
C TYR A 361 -2.07 -14.12 -27.22
N ALA A 362 -1.07 -14.12 -28.10
CA ALA A 362 -0.97 -15.01 -29.25
C ALA A 362 0.41 -15.68 -29.27
N ARG A 363 0.45 -17.00 -29.53
CA ARG A 363 1.71 -17.77 -29.60
C ARG A 363 1.87 -18.44 -30.94
N GLY A 364 2.89 -18.01 -31.70
CA GLY A 364 3.11 -18.45 -33.06
C GLY A 364 1.84 -18.26 -33.90
N GLU A 365 1.42 -19.31 -34.61
CA GLU A 365 0.24 -19.26 -35.48
C GLU A 365 -1.09 -19.59 -34.76
N LYS A 366 -1.08 -19.74 -33.43
CA LYS A 366 -2.31 -20.04 -32.68
C LYS A 366 -3.21 -18.81 -32.61
N LYS A 367 -4.53 -19.06 -32.61
CA LYS A 367 -5.52 -18.01 -32.38
C LYS A 367 -5.25 -17.30 -31.03
N PRO A 368 -5.41 -15.97 -30.97
CA PRO A 368 -5.31 -15.22 -29.73
C PRO A 368 -6.26 -15.76 -28.66
N ARG A 369 -5.83 -15.67 -27.40
CA ARG A 369 -6.60 -16.15 -26.24
C ARG A 369 -6.65 -15.08 -25.16
N TRP A 370 -7.85 -14.85 -24.64
CA TRP A 370 -8.08 -14.04 -23.45
C TRP A 370 -7.87 -14.86 -22.19
N VAL A 371 -7.33 -14.19 -21.17
CA VAL A 371 -7.20 -14.68 -19.80
C VAL A 371 -7.66 -13.57 -18.86
N LYS A 372 -8.45 -13.94 -17.85
CA LYS A 372 -8.89 -13.07 -16.77
C LYS A 372 -8.25 -13.48 -15.45
N ILE A 373 -7.74 -12.48 -14.72
CA ILE A 373 -7.17 -12.60 -13.38
C ILE A 373 -8.04 -11.80 -12.43
N PHE A 374 -8.72 -12.47 -11.51
CA PHE A 374 -9.70 -11.88 -10.59
C PHE A 374 -8.99 -11.38 -9.33
N THR A 375 -8.62 -10.10 -9.30
CA THR A 375 -7.79 -9.53 -8.24
C THR A 375 -8.25 -8.11 -7.90
N PRO A 376 -8.33 -7.71 -6.62
CA PRO A 376 -8.69 -6.33 -6.27
C PRO A 376 -7.63 -5.31 -6.72
N TYR A 377 -6.45 -5.76 -7.17
CA TYR A 377 -5.35 -4.92 -7.64
C TYR A 377 -5.29 -4.82 -9.16
N PHE A 378 -6.40 -5.07 -9.87
CA PHE A 378 -6.44 -5.12 -11.33
C PHE A 378 -5.97 -3.82 -12.00
N ASN A 379 -6.33 -2.66 -11.45
CA ASN A 379 -5.83 -1.35 -11.93
C ASN A 379 -4.32 -1.21 -11.79
N TYR A 380 -3.75 -1.67 -10.68
CA TYR A 380 -2.30 -1.62 -10.48
C TYR A 380 -1.57 -2.61 -11.40
N MET A 381 -2.17 -3.78 -11.67
CA MET A 381 -1.66 -4.73 -12.66
C MET A 381 -1.62 -4.12 -14.07
N HIS A 382 -2.70 -3.43 -14.46
CA HIS A 382 -2.78 -2.67 -15.70
C HIS A 382 -1.68 -1.59 -15.78
N GLU A 383 -1.50 -0.78 -14.72
CA GLU A 383 -0.42 0.22 -14.67
C GLU A 383 0.98 -0.40 -14.81
N CYS A 384 1.20 -1.61 -14.28
CA CYS A 384 2.46 -2.32 -14.45
C CYS A 384 2.68 -2.72 -15.92
N PHE A 385 1.65 -3.20 -16.62
CA PHE A 385 1.72 -3.50 -18.06
C PHE A 385 2.03 -2.23 -18.86
N GLU A 386 1.27 -1.16 -18.65
CA GLU A 386 1.49 0.13 -19.30
C GLU A 386 2.92 0.63 -19.09
N ARG A 387 3.44 0.54 -17.86
CA ARG A 387 4.81 0.94 -17.57
C ARG A 387 5.83 0.07 -18.28
N VAL A 388 5.66 -1.25 -18.27
CA VAL A 388 6.58 -2.15 -18.97
C VAL A 388 6.60 -1.87 -20.47
N PHE A 389 5.43 -1.71 -21.10
CA PHE A 389 5.34 -1.39 -22.53
C PHE A 389 5.94 -0.02 -22.86
N CYS A 390 5.71 0.98 -22.00
CA CYS A 390 6.34 2.28 -22.11
C CYS A 390 7.87 2.16 -22.09
N GLU A 391 8.43 1.41 -21.13
CA GLU A 391 9.87 1.19 -21.03
C GLU A 391 10.45 0.37 -22.19
N LEU A 392 9.73 -0.64 -22.69
CA LEU A 392 10.14 -1.41 -23.87
C LEU A 392 10.17 -0.54 -25.13
N LYS A 393 9.18 0.34 -25.29
CA LYS A 393 9.15 1.30 -26.41
C LYS A 393 10.34 2.25 -26.33
N TRP A 394 10.61 2.80 -25.14
CA TRP A 394 11.76 3.68 -24.93
C TRP A 394 13.10 3.02 -25.26
N ARG A 395 13.25 1.71 -25.02
CA ARG A 395 14.45 0.96 -25.42
C ARG A 395 14.59 0.85 -26.93
N LYS A 396 13.51 0.57 -27.65
CA LYS A 396 13.52 0.46 -29.12
C LYS A 396 13.90 1.79 -29.78
N GLU A 397 13.29 2.89 -29.36
CA GLU A 397 13.60 4.25 -29.87
C GLU A 397 15.09 4.57 -29.73
N VAL A 398 15.69 4.18 -28.61
CA VAL A 398 17.12 4.32 -28.34
C VAL A 398 17.99 3.47 -29.26
N GLU A 399 17.62 2.21 -29.49
CA GLU A 399 18.37 1.29 -30.34
C GLU A 399 18.33 1.74 -31.80
N GLU A 400 17.17 2.19 -32.27
CA GLU A 400 16.96 2.76 -33.60
C GLU A 400 17.80 4.04 -33.81
N GLU A 401 17.81 4.95 -32.84
CA GLU A 401 18.66 6.15 -32.91
C GLU A 401 20.16 5.86 -32.92
N ALA A 402 20.59 4.80 -32.23
CA ALA A 402 21.99 4.38 -32.26
C ALA A 402 22.36 3.87 -33.66
N THR A 403 21.48 3.09 -34.30
CA THR A 403 21.67 2.60 -35.67
C THR A 403 21.60 3.72 -36.72
N ASP A 404 20.75 4.73 -36.53
CA ASP A 404 20.63 5.87 -37.44
C ASP A 404 21.81 6.84 -37.33
N LYS A 405 22.44 6.96 -36.16
CA LYS A 405 23.69 7.76 -36.02
C LYS A 405 24.88 7.13 -36.74
N ASP A 406 24.88 5.80 -36.90
CA ASP A 406 25.89 5.08 -37.69
C ASP A 406 25.62 5.17 -39.21
N ASN A 407 24.38 5.45 -39.62
CA ASN A 407 23.98 5.73 -41.00
C ASN A 407 23.82 7.24 -41.24
N LYS A 408 24.87 7.93 -41.69
CA LYS A 408 24.83 9.37 -42.01
C LYS A 408 23.77 9.71 -43.09
N ASN A 409 22.54 10.05 -42.67
CA ASN A 409 21.63 10.97 -43.37
C ASN A 409 20.40 11.35 -42.49
N CYS A 410 20.23 12.65 -42.24
CA CYS A 410 19.08 13.45 -41.74
C CYS A 410 17.83 12.75 -41.12
N SER A 411 17.18 13.25 -40.07
CA SER A 411 16.57 14.60 -39.96
C SER A 411 16.11 14.84 -38.52
N ILE A 412 16.31 16.04 -38.00
CA ILE A 412 15.75 16.50 -36.71
C ILE A 412 14.32 16.96 -37.00
N ASP A 413 13.34 16.09 -36.84
CA ASP A 413 11.95 16.51 -36.60
C ASP A 413 11.11 15.32 -36.14
N SER A 414 10.99 15.15 -34.82
CA SER A 414 9.73 14.66 -34.25
C SER A 414 9.57 15.16 -32.82
N THR A 415 8.61 16.05 -32.64
CA THR A 415 8.18 16.60 -31.36
C THR A 415 7.25 15.59 -30.70
N CYS A 416 7.81 14.52 -30.14
CA CYS A 416 7.12 13.64 -29.19
C CYS A 416 7.60 14.01 -27.78
N SER A 417 6.67 14.10 -26.82
CA SER A 417 6.93 14.38 -25.40
C SER A 417 8.27 13.79 -24.96
N LYS A 418 9.25 14.67 -24.66
CA LYS A 418 10.65 14.30 -24.45
C LYS A 418 10.75 13.06 -23.56
N ASN A 419 11.16 11.94 -24.14
CA ASN A 419 11.40 10.69 -23.43
C ASN A 419 12.40 10.99 -22.29
N ILE A 420 12.01 10.69 -21.04
CA ILE A 420 12.79 11.05 -19.85
C ILE A 420 14.21 10.44 -19.91
N PHE A 421 14.37 9.28 -20.57
CA PHE A 421 15.65 8.63 -20.77
C PHE A 421 16.55 9.41 -21.73
N HIS A 422 16.00 10.09 -22.74
CA HIS A 422 16.78 11.00 -23.58
C HIS A 422 17.37 12.13 -22.75
N VAL A 423 16.59 12.68 -21.81
CA VAL A 423 17.06 13.76 -20.93
C VAL A 423 18.25 13.30 -20.09
N VAL A 424 18.14 12.14 -19.42
CA VAL A 424 19.23 11.58 -18.60
C VAL A 424 20.48 11.28 -19.43
N ARG A 425 20.32 10.68 -20.61
CA ARG A 425 21.46 10.34 -21.48
C ARG A 425 22.14 11.57 -22.07
N LEU A 426 21.41 12.64 -22.37
CA LEU A 426 21.99 13.91 -22.79
C LEU A 426 22.81 14.53 -21.66
N GLN A 427 22.27 14.55 -20.44
CA GLN A 427 23.01 15.06 -19.28
C GLN A 427 24.31 14.29 -19.01
N GLN A 428 24.31 12.96 -19.16
CA GLN A 428 25.54 12.17 -19.02
C GLN A 428 26.60 12.49 -20.09
N LYS A 429 26.17 12.79 -21.32
CA LYS A 429 27.10 13.20 -22.39
C LYS A 429 27.75 14.55 -22.07
N ASP A 430 26.97 15.51 -21.57
CA ASP A 430 27.46 16.84 -21.21
C ASP A 430 28.42 16.81 -20.00
N THR A 431 28.29 15.84 -19.09
CA THR A 431 29.24 15.63 -17.98
C THR A 431 30.50 14.85 -18.37
N SER A 432 30.55 14.24 -19.57
CA SER A 432 31.66 13.42 -20.05
C SER A 432 32.59 14.16 -21.03
N THR A 433 32.29 15.43 -21.33
CA THR A 433 33.12 16.38 -22.09
C THR A 433 33.72 17.41 -21.15
#